data_AF-A0A3D2U478-F1
#
_entry.id   AF-A0A3D2U478-F1
#
_cell.length_a   1.000
_cell.length_b   1.000
_cell.length_c   1.000
_cell.angle_alpha   90.00
_cell.angle_beta   90.00
_cell.angle_gamma   90.00
#
_symmetry.space_group_name_H-M   'P 1'
#
loop_
_entity.id
_entity.type
_entity.pdbx_description
1 polymer ?
#
loop_
_entity_poly.entity_id
_entity_poly.type
_entity_poly.pdbx_seq_one_letter_code
_entity_poly.pdbx_strand_id
1 'polypeptide(L)'
;PCRFQTCYPVTLWPLDVTSASLDGPPFQAPQTPFTAKTNAIIRLQLSCWSPEVRVGQLELDSVRFFLKAQPQHVYPLYELIFNNLLGVAVVDPENDTDTALLGPDCVTPVGFGRDDGLLPFSSRSFVGYRLLSEYFVFPEKLLFFDLSLKGLSPETRANLGRTVDITLYLDRGQDELEQHVSSDTFQLGCTPIINLFQQRAEPIRLTHSDSEYRVVPDARRPMAMEVYSVDRVTATSPQNEVVEYQPFFSFKHASSGTPQQTFWQSSRKPANATGPEPDHGTEVMLKLVDLELSPSQASDWTLDVETTCMNRDLPHRLPFGGGQSRLQALGGEPIESIEYLTPPTPTYRPPLRHGAMWRMVSQLSLNHLSLHDYEQGADVLREILTVYDATHSEETRSMIDGITSVSTRRIVGRSNSGVSGGLCRGLEVTVDFDEERFVGSGVFLFAAVLERFLGLYCSINSFSKLVATTNKREGVLKAWPPRAGDKELL
;
A
#
# COMPACT_ATOMS: atom_id res chain seq x y z
N PRO A 1 -18.49 8.26 -16.19
CA PRO A 1 -17.74 8.74 -15.01
C PRO A 1 -17.01 7.56 -14.37
N CYS A 2 -15.75 7.75 -13.98
CA CYS A 2 -15.02 6.78 -13.18
C CYS A 2 -15.31 7.03 -11.70
N ARG A 3 -15.33 5.97 -10.89
CA ARG A 3 -15.54 6.06 -9.43
C ARG A 3 -14.32 5.53 -8.70
N PHE A 4 -13.87 6.24 -7.69
CA PHE A 4 -12.72 5.87 -6.88
C PHE A 4 -13.11 5.88 -5.41
N GLN A 5 -12.40 5.09 -4.62
CA GLN A 5 -12.48 5.09 -3.16
C GLN A 5 -11.09 5.35 -2.57
N THR A 6 -11.05 6.04 -1.43
CA THR A 6 -9.82 6.24 -0.67
C THR A 6 -9.38 4.93 -0.04
N CYS A 7 -8.07 4.67 0.00
CA CYS A 7 -7.54 3.44 0.58
C CYS A 7 -7.27 3.59 2.08
N TYR A 8 -6.86 4.79 2.52
CA TYR A 8 -6.56 5.09 3.92
C TYR A 8 -7.53 6.14 4.46
N PRO A 9 -7.80 6.16 5.78
CA PRO A 9 -8.41 7.33 6.40
C PRO A 9 -7.46 8.53 6.30
N VAL A 10 -8.02 9.71 6.04
CA VAL A 10 -7.29 10.98 6.02
C VAL A 10 -7.96 11.95 6.97
N THR A 11 -7.17 12.51 7.88
CA THR A 11 -7.59 13.66 8.68
C THR A 11 -7.18 14.93 7.96
N LEU A 12 -8.15 15.75 7.59
CA LEU A 12 -7.90 17.05 6.97
C LEU A 12 -7.71 18.09 8.06
N TRP A 13 -6.47 18.55 8.22
CA TRP A 13 -6.14 19.65 9.12
C TRP A 13 -6.17 20.98 8.35
N PRO A 14 -6.56 22.10 8.98
CA PRO A 14 -6.56 23.42 8.35
C PRO A 14 -5.13 24.00 8.30
N LEU A 15 -4.21 23.26 7.70
CA LEU A 15 -2.77 23.52 7.67
C LEU A 15 -2.25 23.44 6.23
N ASP A 16 -1.38 24.37 5.88
CA ASP A 16 -0.58 24.33 4.65
C ASP A 16 0.91 24.26 4.97
N VAL A 17 1.68 23.65 4.06
CA VAL A 17 3.14 23.75 4.03
C VAL A 17 3.50 25.04 3.30
N THR A 18 3.87 26.09 4.03
CA THR A 18 4.18 27.41 3.45
C THR A 18 5.59 27.50 2.92
N SER A 19 6.51 26.71 3.49
CA SER A 19 7.90 26.64 3.06
C SER A 19 8.46 25.26 3.34
N ALA A 20 9.31 24.76 2.45
CA ALA A 20 10.17 23.62 2.73
C ALA A 20 11.51 23.75 2.01
N SER A 21 12.60 23.36 2.66
CA SER A 21 13.94 23.34 2.08
C SER A 21 14.76 22.18 2.63
N LEU A 22 15.74 21.72 1.84
CA LEU A 22 16.84 20.89 2.30
C LEU A 22 18.11 21.73 2.20
N ASP A 23 18.82 21.88 3.32
CA ASP A 23 20.00 22.75 3.39
C ASP A 23 21.21 21.98 3.95
N GLY A 24 22.32 22.00 3.21
CA GLY A 24 23.65 21.58 3.68
C GLY A 24 24.40 22.68 4.43
N PRO A 25 25.58 22.39 4.99
CA PRO A 25 26.36 23.36 5.75
C PRO A 25 26.94 24.45 4.83
N PRO A 26 26.95 25.74 5.23
CA PRO A 26 26.45 26.26 6.49
C PRO A 26 24.93 26.46 6.49
N PHE A 27 24.24 25.88 7.48
CA PHE A 27 22.81 26.08 7.70
C PHE A 27 22.53 26.81 9.02
N GLN A 28 21.35 27.43 9.11
CA GLN A 28 20.84 28.03 10.35
C GLN A 28 19.71 27.17 10.91
N ALA A 29 19.91 26.65 12.12
CA ALA A 29 18.93 25.84 12.85
C ALA A 29 19.08 26.05 14.36
N PRO A 30 18.04 25.76 15.16
CA PRO A 30 18.14 25.71 16.60
C PRO A 30 19.31 24.84 17.07
N GLN A 31 19.99 25.27 18.13
CA GLN A 31 21.09 24.49 18.74
C GLN A 31 20.51 23.37 19.59
N THR A 32 20.75 22.13 19.18
CA THR A 32 20.20 20.94 19.81
C THR A 32 21.31 19.90 20.04
N PRO A 33 21.07 18.83 20.82
CA PRO A 33 22.01 17.72 20.94
C PRO A 33 22.34 17.04 19.60
N PHE A 34 21.49 17.20 18.57
CA PHE A 34 21.69 16.63 17.24
C PHE A 34 22.67 17.45 16.39
N THR A 35 22.78 18.77 16.63
CA THR A 35 23.52 19.72 15.79
C THR A 35 24.98 19.29 15.56
N ALA A 36 25.64 18.73 16.57
CA ALA A 36 27.04 18.30 16.48
C ALA A 36 27.30 17.17 15.45
N LYS A 37 26.27 16.39 15.11
CA LYS A 37 26.35 15.27 14.14
C LYS A 37 25.59 15.57 12.85
N THR A 38 25.01 16.77 12.73
CA THR A 38 24.16 17.14 11.61
C THR A 38 24.99 17.57 10.42
N ASN A 39 24.76 16.94 9.27
CA ASN A 39 25.38 17.28 7.99
C ASN A 39 24.37 17.86 6.99
N ALA A 40 23.06 17.80 7.26
CA ALA A 40 22.03 18.53 6.53
C ALA A 40 20.77 18.68 7.38
N ILE A 41 19.91 19.64 7.02
CA ILE A 41 18.61 19.82 7.66
C ILE A 41 17.49 19.89 6.62
N ILE A 42 16.32 19.31 6.94
CA ILE A 42 15.08 19.62 6.24
C ILE A 42 14.30 20.59 7.11
N ARG A 43 14.00 21.78 6.59
CA ARG A 43 13.14 22.77 7.26
C ARG A 43 11.77 22.73 6.62
N LEU A 44 10.73 22.60 7.42
CA LEU A 44 9.33 22.65 7.02
C LEU A 44 8.66 23.74 7.85
N GLN A 45 7.88 24.60 7.19
CA GLN A 45 7.03 25.56 7.89
C GLN A 45 5.57 25.23 7.63
N LEU A 46 4.83 25.03 8.72
CA LEU A 46 3.39 24.80 8.68
C LEU A 46 2.66 26.05 9.14
N SER A 47 1.53 26.36 8.51
CA SER A 47 0.71 27.51 8.90
C SER A 47 -0.79 27.21 8.82
N CYS A 48 -1.55 27.68 9.82
CA CYS A 48 -3.01 27.59 9.78
C CYS A 48 -3.61 28.54 8.74
N TRP A 49 -4.66 28.08 8.02
CA TRP A 49 -5.37 28.87 7.02
C TRP A 49 -6.02 30.14 7.61
N SER A 50 -6.60 30.01 8.80
CA SER A 50 -7.24 31.13 9.50
C SER A 50 -6.26 31.78 10.47
N PRO A 51 -6.17 33.12 10.50
CA PRO A 51 -5.32 33.84 11.44
C PRO A 51 -5.75 33.68 12.90
N GLU A 52 -6.99 33.28 13.15
CA GLU A 52 -7.56 33.10 14.50
C GLU A 52 -7.28 31.71 15.08
N VAL A 53 -6.89 30.75 14.24
CA VAL A 53 -6.64 29.36 14.64
C VAL A 53 -5.15 29.19 14.89
N ARG A 54 -4.82 28.60 16.04
CA ARG A 54 -3.45 28.22 16.40
C ARG A 54 -3.27 26.71 16.28
N VAL A 55 -2.06 26.28 15.93
CA VAL A 55 -1.71 24.86 15.86
C VAL A 55 -1.93 24.18 17.21
N GLY A 56 -1.62 24.86 18.33
CA GLY A 56 -1.82 24.32 19.67
C GLY A 56 -3.28 24.10 20.09
N GLN A 57 -4.24 24.70 19.36
CA GLN A 57 -5.68 24.46 19.57
C GLN A 57 -6.18 23.23 18.81
N LEU A 58 -5.41 22.73 17.84
CA LEU A 58 -5.75 21.53 17.10
C LEU A 58 -5.39 20.30 17.94
N GLU A 59 -6.26 19.28 17.95
CA GLU A 59 -5.95 17.95 18.49
C GLU A 59 -4.99 17.18 17.55
N LEU A 60 -3.93 17.87 17.11
CA LEU A 60 -2.93 17.42 16.16
C LEU A 60 -1.92 16.44 16.80
N ASP A 61 -2.28 15.16 16.81
CA ASP A 61 -1.42 14.10 17.32
C ASP A 61 -0.32 13.69 16.33
N SER A 62 -0.64 13.69 15.05
CA SER A 62 0.29 13.42 13.96
C SER A 62 -0.09 14.19 12.71
N VAL A 63 0.91 14.52 11.90
CA VAL A 63 0.76 15.12 10.59
C VAL A 63 1.27 14.15 9.54
N ARG A 64 0.42 13.82 8.58
CA ARG A 64 0.77 12.95 7.45
C ARG A 64 1.23 13.78 6.27
N PHE A 65 2.44 13.50 5.80
CA PHE A 65 3.02 14.09 4.61
C PHE A 65 3.11 13.06 3.48
N PHE A 66 2.82 13.50 2.27
CA PHE A 66 3.14 12.78 1.03
C PHE A 66 4.34 13.45 0.37
N LEU A 67 5.36 12.66 0.03
CA LEU A 67 6.53 13.14 -0.70
C LEU A 67 6.24 13.14 -2.20
N LYS A 68 6.09 14.33 -2.79
CA LYS A 68 5.80 14.54 -4.21
C LYS A 68 7.03 15.10 -4.92
N ALA A 69 7.79 14.22 -5.57
CA ALA A 69 8.92 14.63 -6.40
C ALA A 69 9.14 13.62 -7.53
N GLN A 70 10.02 13.98 -8.48
CA GLN A 70 10.47 13.03 -9.50
C GLN A 70 11.20 11.85 -8.82
N PRO A 71 11.16 10.63 -9.39
CA PRO A 71 11.78 9.44 -8.81
C PRO A 71 13.23 9.64 -8.34
N GLN A 72 14.03 10.34 -9.15
CA GLN A 72 15.44 10.60 -8.88
C GLN A 72 15.68 11.51 -7.65
N HIS A 73 14.67 12.26 -7.18
CA HIS A 73 14.77 13.12 -6.00
C HIS A 73 14.00 12.54 -4.81
N VAL A 74 12.83 11.94 -5.05
CA VAL A 74 11.93 11.49 -3.98
C VAL A 74 12.47 10.27 -3.24
N TYR A 75 13.11 9.33 -3.93
CA TYR A 75 13.64 8.13 -3.28
C TYR A 75 14.90 8.40 -2.44
N PRO A 76 15.86 9.21 -2.90
CA PRO A 76 16.96 9.66 -2.03
C PRO A 76 16.46 10.49 -0.84
N LEU A 77 15.48 11.38 -1.03
CA LEU A 77 14.88 12.13 0.07
C LEU A 77 14.20 11.19 1.09
N TYR A 78 13.46 10.19 0.62
CA TYR A 78 12.88 9.15 1.46
C TYR A 78 13.96 8.39 2.25
N GLU A 79 15.07 8.00 1.60
CA GLU A 79 16.20 7.39 2.28
C GLU A 79 16.77 8.30 3.38
N LEU A 80 17.01 9.59 3.09
CA LEU A 80 17.52 10.54 4.08
C LEU A 80 16.61 10.63 5.30
N ILE A 81 15.29 10.77 5.10
CA ILE A 81 14.31 10.90 6.18
C ILE A 81 14.28 9.64 7.07
N PHE A 82 14.40 8.45 6.48
CA PHE A 82 14.22 7.19 7.23
C PHE A 82 15.50 6.47 7.62
N ASN A 83 16.65 6.87 7.08
CA ASN A 83 17.94 6.24 7.35
C ASN A 83 18.91 7.17 8.07
N ASN A 84 18.79 8.49 7.84
CA ASN A 84 19.78 9.48 8.29
C ASN A 84 19.22 10.49 9.31
N LEU A 85 17.97 10.34 9.73
CA LEU A 85 17.34 11.20 10.73
C LEU A 85 17.94 10.99 12.12
N LEU A 86 18.44 12.07 12.71
CA LEU A 86 18.96 12.14 14.08
C LEU A 86 17.87 12.51 15.08
N GLY A 87 16.93 13.36 14.68
CA GLY A 87 15.85 13.88 15.51
C GLY A 87 15.15 15.07 14.87
N VAL A 88 14.11 15.57 15.54
CA VAL A 88 13.28 16.67 15.05
C VAL A 88 13.18 17.76 16.11
N ALA A 89 13.32 19.02 15.69
CA ALA A 89 12.96 20.18 16.50
C ALA A 89 11.66 20.81 15.99
N VAL A 90 10.81 21.22 16.91
CA VAL A 90 9.58 21.96 16.63
C VAL A 90 9.65 23.28 17.38
N VAL A 91 9.51 24.39 16.67
CA VAL A 91 9.67 25.75 17.19
C VAL A 91 8.51 26.61 16.72
N ASP A 92 8.02 27.48 17.60
CA ASP A 92 7.19 28.61 17.18
C ASP A 92 8.11 29.75 16.72
N PRO A 93 8.08 30.16 15.45
CA PRO A 93 8.97 31.23 14.96
C PRO A 93 8.73 32.58 15.65
N GLU A 94 7.55 32.80 16.25
CA GLU A 94 7.24 34.01 17.03
C GLU A 94 7.74 33.90 18.48
N ASN A 95 8.02 32.68 18.96
CA ASN A 95 8.44 32.39 20.33
C ASN A 95 9.55 31.32 20.39
N ASP A 96 10.79 31.72 20.06
CA ASP A 96 11.98 30.86 19.95
C ASP A 96 12.52 30.33 21.30
N THR A 97 11.85 30.61 22.43
CA THR A 97 12.32 30.15 23.75
C THR A 97 11.99 28.69 24.04
N ASP A 98 10.98 28.12 23.39
CA ASP A 98 10.43 26.79 23.69
C ASP A 98 10.68 25.81 22.52
N THR A 99 11.95 25.55 22.20
CA THR A 99 12.30 24.51 21.21
C THR A 99 11.96 23.12 21.75
N ALA A 100 10.99 22.47 21.13
CA ALA A 100 10.62 21.12 21.47
C ALA A 100 11.45 20.10 20.68
N LEU A 101 11.97 19.07 21.35
CA LEU A 101 12.83 18.06 20.73
C LEU A 101 12.14 16.69 20.74
N LEU A 102 12.16 16.04 19.59
CA LEU A 102 11.65 14.70 19.38
C LEU A 102 12.77 13.81 18.87
N GLY A 103 12.79 12.55 19.33
CA GLY A 103 13.68 11.53 18.78
C GLY A 103 13.30 11.15 17.34
N PRO A 104 14.16 10.40 16.63
CA PRO A 104 13.92 10.02 15.24
C PRO A 104 12.67 9.14 15.08
N ASP A 105 12.29 8.39 16.12
CA ASP A 105 11.09 7.52 16.12
C ASP A 105 9.77 8.28 16.00
N CYS A 106 9.77 9.62 16.07
CA CYS A 106 8.59 10.43 15.79
C CYS A 106 8.21 10.44 14.31
N VAL A 107 9.13 10.09 13.40
CA VAL A 107 8.87 9.99 11.96
C VAL A 107 8.69 8.53 11.60
N THR A 108 7.51 8.17 11.11
CA THR A 108 7.18 6.77 10.78
C THR A 108 6.70 6.63 9.33
N PRO A 109 7.16 5.61 8.60
CA PRO A 109 6.72 5.39 7.23
C PRO A 109 5.29 4.84 7.21
N VAL A 110 4.51 5.25 6.22
CA VAL A 110 3.10 4.89 6.03
C VAL A 110 2.95 4.07 4.75
N GLY A 111 1.98 3.16 4.70
CA GLY A 111 1.70 2.35 3.50
C GLY A 111 2.09 0.88 3.64
N PHE A 112 2.77 0.52 4.73
CA PHE A 112 3.25 -0.83 5.04
C PHE A 112 2.32 -1.59 5.99
N GLY A 113 1.37 -0.91 6.63
CA GLY A 113 0.45 -1.51 7.60
C GLY A 113 -0.52 -2.51 6.98
N ARG A 114 -1.13 -3.34 7.84
CA ARG A 114 -2.19 -4.26 7.43
C ARG A 114 -3.40 -3.52 6.84
N ASP A 115 -3.75 -2.40 7.44
CA ASP A 115 -4.89 -1.58 7.04
C ASP A 115 -4.52 -0.57 5.93
N ASP A 116 -3.25 -0.51 5.54
CA ASP A 116 -2.74 0.32 4.44
C ASP A 116 -2.77 -0.41 3.09
N GLY A 117 -3.71 -1.34 2.89
CA GLY A 117 -3.86 -2.06 1.63
C GLY A 117 -4.60 -1.26 0.57
N LEU A 118 -4.15 -1.33 -0.68
CA LEU A 118 -4.93 -0.85 -1.83
C LEU A 118 -5.93 -1.92 -2.27
N LEU A 119 -5.49 -3.18 -2.32
CA LEU A 119 -6.30 -4.28 -2.80
C LEU A 119 -7.07 -4.95 -1.64
N PRO A 120 -8.39 -5.18 -1.78
CA PRO A 120 -9.17 -5.89 -0.79
C PRO A 120 -8.80 -7.38 -0.81
N PHE A 121 -7.87 -7.77 0.07
CA PHE A 121 -7.51 -9.16 0.26
C PHE A 121 -8.44 -9.83 1.27
N SER A 122 -8.79 -11.10 1.02
CA SER A 122 -9.47 -11.89 2.03
C SER A 122 -8.57 -12.05 3.26
N SER A 123 -9.16 -12.22 4.45
CA SER A 123 -8.39 -12.51 5.67
C SER A 123 -7.59 -13.82 5.60
N ARG A 124 -7.85 -14.66 4.59
CA ARG A 124 -7.15 -15.92 4.32
C ARG A 124 -5.90 -15.74 3.46
N SER A 125 -5.70 -14.55 2.89
CA SER A 125 -4.60 -14.26 1.98
C SER A 125 -3.40 -13.70 2.74
N PHE A 126 -2.20 -14.09 2.35
CA PHE A 126 -0.97 -13.61 2.97
C PHE A 126 -0.71 -12.14 2.60
N VAL A 127 -0.71 -11.26 3.59
CA VAL A 127 -0.58 -9.79 3.41
C VAL A 127 0.77 -9.39 2.82
N GLY A 128 1.85 -10.15 3.07
CA GLY A 128 3.17 -9.83 2.53
C GLY A 128 3.22 -9.90 1.00
N TYR A 129 2.47 -10.82 0.39
CA TYR A 129 2.35 -10.89 -1.08
C TYR A 129 1.55 -9.73 -1.66
N ARG A 130 0.56 -9.24 -0.93
CA ARG A 130 -0.16 -8.01 -1.31
C ARG A 130 0.80 -6.83 -1.39
N LEU A 131 1.65 -6.67 -0.37
CA LEU A 131 2.63 -5.57 -0.31
C LEU A 131 3.58 -5.59 -1.53
N LEU A 132 4.07 -6.76 -1.93
CA LEU A 132 4.92 -6.90 -3.12
C LEU A 132 4.19 -6.48 -4.40
N SER A 133 2.97 -7.00 -4.62
CA SER A 133 2.19 -6.64 -5.81
C SER A 133 1.82 -5.15 -5.84
N GLU A 134 1.51 -4.56 -4.69
CA GLU A 134 1.21 -3.13 -4.59
C GLU A 134 2.47 -2.28 -4.84
N TYR A 135 3.63 -2.70 -4.34
CA TYR A 135 4.90 -2.01 -4.60
C TYR A 135 5.27 -2.00 -6.09
N PHE A 136 5.17 -3.13 -6.78
CA PHE A 136 5.53 -3.20 -8.20
C PHE A 136 4.56 -2.43 -9.12
N VAL A 137 3.33 -2.17 -8.67
CA VAL A 137 2.31 -1.48 -9.47
C VAL A 137 2.20 0.00 -9.12
N PHE A 138 2.33 0.35 -7.84
CA PHE A 138 2.11 1.71 -7.36
C PHE A 138 2.98 2.01 -6.12
N PRO A 139 4.32 2.15 -6.29
CA PRO A 139 5.25 2.38 -5.19
C PRO A 139 5.00 3.71 -4.47
N GLU A 140 4.38 4.70 -5.13
CA GLU A 140 4.06 6.02 -4.56
C GLU A 140 3.18 5.93 -3.31
N LYS A 141 2.41 4.85 -3.14
CA LYS A 141 1.64 4.63 -1.91
C LYS A 141 2.50 4.56 -0.63
N LEU A 142 3.79 4.26 -0.79
CA LEU A 142 4.76 4.11 0.29
C LEU A 142 5.56 5.39 0.55
N LEU A 143 5.35 6.45 -0.25
CA LEU A 143 6.04 7.74 -0.11
C LEU A 143 5.35 8.67 0.91
N PHE A 144 4.69 8.07 1.88
CA PHE A 144 4.00 8.79 2.96
C PHE A 144 4.77 8.60 4.27
N PHE A 145 4.75 9.64 5.11
CA PHE A 145 5.25 9.53 6.47
C PHE A 145 4.37 10.30 7.45
N ASP A 146 4.24 9.77 8.65
CA ASP A 146 3.59 10.43 9.78
C ASP A 146 4.67 11.03 10.68
N LEU A 147 4.56 12.33 10.94
CA LEU A 147 5.30 13.03 11.98
C LEU A 147 4.42 13.11 13.24
N SER A 148 4.77 12.33 14.26
CA SER A 148 4.07 12.28 15.54
C SER A 148 4.49 13.44 16.45
N LEU A 149 3.52 14.22 16.90
CA LEU A 149 3.72 15.30 17.88
C LEU A 149 3.40 14.85 19.31
N LYS A 150 3.10 13.57 19.54
CA LYS A 150 2.77 13.03 20.87
C LYS A 150 3.90 13.12 21.89
N GLY A 151 5.15 13.25 21.42
CA GLY A 151 6.31 13.45 22.29
C GLY A 151 6.44 14.88 22.83
N LEU A 152 5.64 15.83 22.34
CA LEU A 152 5.63 17.20 22.84
C LEU A 152 4.96 17.26 24.22
N SER A 153 5.51 18.09 25.11
CA SER A 153 4.84 18.36 26.38
C SER A 153 3.49 19.05 26.13
N PRO A 154 2.46 18.83 26.96
CA PRO A 154 1.17 19.51 26.80
C PRO A 154 1.29 21.04 26.79
N GLU A 155 2.22 21.59 27.57
CA GLU A 155 2.49 23.03 27.64
C GLU A 155 3.09 23.54 26.32
N THR A 156 4.13 22.88 25.82
CA THR A 156 4.76 23.24 24.54
C THR A 156 3.78 23.13 23.38
N ARG A 157 2.96 22.07 23.37
CA ARG A 157 1.93 21.88 22.34
C ARG A 157 0.87 22.98 22.38
N ALA A 158 0.39 23.36 23.57
CA ALA A 158 -0.60 24.44 23.73
C ALA A 158 -0.07 25.82 23.32
N ASN A 159 1.25 26.03 23.44
CA ASN A 159 1.91 27.28 23.09
C ASN A 159 2.20 27.44 21.59
N LEU A 160 2.03 26.40 20.77
CA LEU A 160 2.24 26.51 19.32
C LEU A 160 1.27 27.53 18.72
N GLY A 161 1.82 28.58 18.12
CA GLY A 161 1.10 29.67 17.48
C GLY A 161 0.44 29.29 16.16
N ARG A 162 0.27 30.28 15.28
CA ARG A 162 -0.35 30.10 13.95
C ARG A 162 0.59 29.39 12.97
N THR A 163 1.88 29.65 13.11
CA THR A 163 2.94 29.08 12.29
C THR A 163 3.86 28.25 13.17
N VAL A 164 4.36 27.15 12.63
CA VAL A 164 5.29 26.27 13.34
C VAL A 164 6.40 25.86 12.37
N ASP A 165 7.64 26.01 12.83
CA ASP A 165 8.83 25.59 12.11
C ASP A 165 9.25 24.20 12.63
N ILE A 166 9.41 23.26 11.71
CA ILE A 166 9.79 21.88 11.98
C ILE A 166 11.12 21.63 11.28
N THR A 167 12.15 21.27 12.04
CA THR A 167 13.50 21.00 11.53
C THR A 167 13.86 19.54 11.77
N LEU A 168 14.07 18.79 10.69
CA LEU A 168 14.62 17.42 10.74
C LEU A 168 16.14 17.51 10.60
N TYR A 169 16.87 16.97 11.57
CA TYR A 169 18.34 16.95 11.57
C TYR A 169 18.83 15.64 10.95
N LEU A 170 19.67 15.72 9.93
CA LEU A 170 20.18 14.57 9.18
C LEU A 170 21.69 14.41 9.38
N ASP A 171 22.17 13.18 9.56
CA ASP A 171 23.63 12.89 9.63
C ASP A 171 24.30 12.80 8.25
N ARG A 172 23.51 12.91 7.18
CA ARG A 172 23.97 12.91 5.79
C ARG A 172 23.22 13.97 4.99
N GLY A 173 23.94 14.68 4.14
CA GLY A 173 23.40 15.61 3.15
C GLY A 173 23.55 15.09 1.72
N GLN A 174 22.87 15.75 0.78
CA GLN A 174 22.99 15.47 -0.65
C GLN A 174 22.73 16.75 -1.46
N ASP A 175 23.80 17.38 -1.93
CA ASP A 175 23.78 18.70 -2.60
C ASP A 175 22.83 18.75 -3.81
N GLU A 176 22.73 17.66 -4.57
CA GLU A 176 21.84 17.58 -5.75
C GLU A 176 20.35 17.73 -5.38
N LEU A 177 19.95 17.34 -4.17
CA LEU A 177 18.57 17.44 -3.70
C LEU A 177 18.22 18.85 -3.24
N GLU A 178 19.19 19.65 -2.77
CA GLU A 178 18.95 20.98 -2.19
C GLU A 178 18.20 21.90 -3.16
N GLN A 179 18.49 21.81 -4.45
CA GLN A 179 17.87 22.63 -5.50
C GLN A 179 16.47 22.17 -5.91
N HIS A 180 16.07 20.96 -5.51
CA HIS A 180 14.84 20.32 -5.97
C HIS A 180 13.79 20.14 -4.87
N VAL A 181 14.17 20.31 -3.60
CA VAL A 181 13.25 20.25 -2.46
C VAL A 181 12.62 21.62 -2.26
N SER A 182 11.29 21.66 -2.28
CA SER A 182 10.48 22.87 -2.05
C SER A 182 9.21 22.52 -1.26
N SER A 183 8.39 23.52 -0.94
CA SER A 183 7.07 23.32 -0.31
C SER A 183 6.19 22.35 -1.10
N ASP A 184 6.30 22.34 -2.44
CA ASP A 184 5.55 21.42 -3.30
C ASP A 184 5.97 19.95 -3.12
N THR A 185 7.13 19.69 -2.53
CA THR A 185 7.62 18.34 -2.25
C THR A 185 6.87 17.68 -1.09
N PHE A 186 6.35 18.46 -0.14
CA PHE A 186 5.68 17.97 1.05
C PHE A 186 4.20 18.34 0.99
N GLN A 187 3.36 17.37 0.63
CA GLN A 187 1.92 17.59 0.46
C GLN A 187 1.14 17.06 1.66
N LEU A 188 0.14 17.82 2.11
CA LEU A 188 -0.79 17.45 3.19
C LEU A 188 -2.14 17.01 2.62
N GLY A 189 -2.98 16.36 3.44
CA GLY A 189 -4.36 16.00 3.04
C GLY A 189 -4.46 14.97 1.90
N CYS A 190 -3.39 14.18 1.70
CA CYS A 190 -3.28 13.24 0.59
C CYS A 190 -3.63 11.81 1.00
N THR A 191 -4.22 11.04 0.07
CA THR A 191 -4.36 9.58 0.19
C THR A 191 -4.31 8.92 -1.19
N PRO A 192 -3.76 7.69 -1.28
CA PRO A 192 -3.98 6.87 -2.45
C PRO A 192 -5.47 6.54 -2.60
N ILE A 193 -5.90 6.44 -3.85
CA ILE A 193 -7.26 6.07 -4.24
C ILE A 193 -7.21 4.89 -5.20
N ILE A 194 -8.23 4.05 -5.17
CA ILE A 194 -8.36 2.89 -6.06
C ILE A 194 -9.69 2.93 -6.81
N ASN A 195 -9.67 2.50 -8.07
CA ASN A 195 -10.85 2.43 -8.93
C ASN A 195 -11.69 1.18 -8.63
N LEU A 196 -12.19 1.07 -7.41
CA LEU A 196 -13.12 0.03 -6.99
C LEU A 196 -14.37 0.66 -6.39
N PHE A 197 -15.53 0.12 -6.74
CA PHE A 197 -16.81 0.58 -6.24
C PHE A 197 -17.85 -0.54 -6.23
N GLN A 198 -18.80 -0.43 -5.31
CA GLN A 198 -19.94 -1.33 -5.23
C GLN A 198 -20.95 -1.03 -6.34
N GLN A 199 -21.44 -2.09 -6.98
CA GLN A 199 -22.48 -2.03 -8.00
C GLN A 199 -23.29 -3.33 -8.04
N ARG A 200 -24.62 -3.20 -8.08
CA ARG A 200 -25.50 -4.32 -8.41
C ARG A 200 -25.42 -4.61 -9.90
N ALA A 201 -25.27 -5.88 -10.24
CA ALA A 201 -25.30 -6.34 -11.63
C ALA A 201 -26.74 -6.37 -12.16
N GLU A 202 -26.86 -6.50 -13.48
CA GLU A 202 -28.13 -6.73 -14.16
C GLU A 202 -28.76 -8.06 -13.68
N PRO A 203 -30.09 -8.08 -13.46
CA PRO A 203 -30.77 -9.26 -12.97
C PRO A 203 -30.64 -10.43 -13.97
N ILE A 204 -30.30 -11.61 -13.46
CA ILE A 204 -30.14 -12.82 -14.29
C ILE A 204 -31.34 -13.73 -14.07
N ARG A 205 -32.13 -13.97 -15.11
CA ARG A 205 -33.22 -14.94 -15.06
C ARG A 205 -32.67 -16.36 -15.18
N LEU A 206 -33.04 -17.23 -14.24
CA LEU A 206 -32.68 -18.64 -14.26
C LEU A 206 -33.58 -19.43 -15.20
N THR A 207 -32.99 -19.87 -16.30
CA THR A 207 -33.62 -20.72 -17.31
C THR A 207 -33.19 -22.19 -17.19
N HIS A 208 -32.04 -22.45 -16.56
CA HIS A 208 -31.33 -23.74 -16.51
C HIS A 208 -31.01 -24.33 -17.89
N SER A 209 -31.09 -23.53 -18.94
CA SER A 209 -30.61 -23.88 -20.29
C SER A 209 -29.09 -23.81 -20.40
N ASP A 210 -28.49 -22.91 -19.63
CA ASP A 210 -27.07 -22.62 -19.66
C ASP A 210 -26.40 -23.15 -18.39
N SER A 211 -25.19 -23.70 -18.54
CA SER A 211 -24.40 -24.23 -17.42
C SER A 211 -23.73 -23.13 -16.60
N GLU A 212 -23.64 -21.90 -17.14
CA GLU A 212 -23.02 -20.75 -16.50
C GLU A 212 -23.67 -19.47 -17.01
N TYR A 213 -23.93 -18.53 -16.10
CA TYR A 213 -24.54 -17.24 -16.41
C TYR A 213 -23.52 -16.12 -16.33
N ARG A 214 -23.48 -15.24 -17.34
CA ARG A 214 -22.57 -14.09 -17.33
C ARG A 214 -23.08 -13.01 -16.36
N VAL A 215 -22.21 -12.54 -15.47
CA VAL A 215 -22.48 -11.40 -14.59
C VAL A 215 -22.16 -10.10 -15.34
N VAL A 216 -23.19 -9.27 -15.58
CA VAL A 216 -23.05 -8.01 -16.32
C VAL A 216 -23.34 -6.84 -15.37
N PRO A 217 -22.35 -5.98 -15.05
CA PRO A 217 -22.59 -4.86 -14.13
C PRO A 217 -23.59 -3.81 -14.64
N ASP A 218 -23.49 -3.41 -15.92
CA ASP A 218 -24.39 -2.46 -16.58
C ASP A 218 -24.51 -2.84 -18.05
N ALA A 219 -25.69 -3.29 -18.48
CA ALA A 219 -25.91 -3.75 -19.85
C ALA A 219 -25.82 -2.61 -20.88
N ARG A 220 -26.01 -1.35 -20.45
CA ARG A 220 -25.94 -0.18 -21.34
C ARG A 220 -24.50 0.19 -21.67
N ARG A 221 -23.53 -0.27 -20.86
CA ARG A 221 -22.11 0.05 -20.98
C ARG A 221 -21.23 -1.18 -20.73
N PRO A 222 -21.34 -2.24 -21.58
CA PRO A 222 -20.68 -3.52 -21.34
C PRO A 222 -19.14 -3.44 -21.33
N MET A 223 -18.57 -2.48 -22.07
CA MET A 223 -17.12 -2.23 -22.14
C MET A 223 -16.62 -1.19 -21.13
N ALA A 224 -17.48 -0.61 -20.29
CA ALA A 224 -17.06 0.43 -19.35
C ALA A 224 -16.70 -0.12 -17.97
N MET A 225 -17.14 -1.35 -17.66
CA MET A 225 -17.01 -1.92 -16.33
C MET A 225 -16.59 -3.40 -16.39
N GLU A 226 -15.88 -3.82 -15.36
CA GLU A 226 -15.42 -5.18 -15.18
C GLU A 226 -15.64 -5.57 -13.71
N VAL A 227 -16.09 -6.80 -13.49
CA VAL A 227 -16.35 -7.34 -12.15
C VAL A 227 -15.02 -7.70 -11.50
N TYR A 228 -14.71 -7.06 -10.38
CA TYR A 228 -13.57 -7.40 -9.54
C TYR A 228 -13.89 -8.63 -8.68
N SER A 229 -14.99 -8.58 -7.90
CA SER A 229 -15.48 -9.68 -7.08
C SER A 229 -17.01 -9.77 -7.11
N VAL A 230 -17.51 -10.98 -6.91
CA VAL A 230 -18.93 -11.23 -6.58
C VAL A 230 -19.01 -11.30 -5.06
N ASP A 231 -19.78 -10.38 -4.49
CA ASP A 231 -19.81 -10.17 -3.04
C ASP A 231 -21.01 -10.90 -2.42
N ARG A 232 -22.17 -10.88 -3.08
CA ARG A 232 -23.38 -11.58 -2.63
C ARG A 232 -24.25 -12.00 -3.80
N VAL A 233 -24.88 -13.18 -3.69
CA VAL A 233 -25.81 -13.72 -4.69
C VAL A 233 -27.11 -14.08 -3.99
N THR A 234 -28.21 -13.49 -4.44
CA THR A 234 -29.56 -13.79 -3.95
C THR A 234 -30.46 -14.13 -5.11
N ALA A 235 -31.38 -15.07 -4.93
CA ALA A 235 -32.37 -15.44 -5.91
C ALA A 235 -33.77 -15.13 -5.36
N THR A 236 -34.60 -14.52 -6.20
CA THR A 236 -35.99 -14.19 -5.86
C THR A 236 -36.93 -14.98 -6.78
N SER A 237 -37.90 -15.68 -6.17
CA SER A 237 -38.95 -16.39 -6.90
C SER A 237 -40.04 -15.42 -7.38
N PRO A 238 -40.87 -15.82 -8.37
CA PRO A 238 -42.05 -15.05 -8.75
C PRO A 238 -43.05 -14.82 -7.61
N GLN A 239 -43.00 -15.63 -6.55
CA GLN A 239 -43.81 -15.52 -5.34
C GLN A 239 -43.13 -14.67 -4.24
N ASN A 240 -42.06 -13.93 -4.57
CA ASN A 240 -41.24 -13.12 -3.65
C ASN A 240 -40.55 -13.91 -2.53
N GLU A 241 -40.29 -15.20 -2.74
CA GLU A 241 -39.40 -15.95 -1.87
C GLU A 241 -37.95 -15.58 -2.19
N VAL A 242 -37.15 -15.25 -1.17
CA VAL A 242 -35.74 -14.85 -1.35
C VAL A 242 -34.84 -15.89 -0.71
N VAL A 243 -33.93 -16.44 -1.53
CA VAL A 243 -32.92 -17.40 -1.10
C VAL A 243 -31.54 -16.85 -1.40
N GLU A 244 -30.67 -16.80 -0.39
CA GLU A 244 -29.27 -16.45 -0.58
C GLU A 244 -28.46 -17.69 -1.00
N TYR A 245 -27.58 -17.55 -1.98
CA TYR A 245 -26.65 -18.61 -2.36
C TYR A 245 -25.31 -18.36 -1.67
N GLN A 246 -24.75 -19.40 -1.03
CA GLN A 246 -23.46 -19.27 -0.34
C GLN A 246 -22.28 -19.55 -1.28
N PRO A 247 -21.10 -18.92 -1.10
CA PRO A 247 -19.92 -19.26 -1.90
C PRO A 247 -19.52 -20.72 -1.69
N PHE A 248 -19.24 -21.45 -2.78
CA PHE A 248 -18.94 -22.89 -2.74
C PHE A 248 -17.72 -23.25 -1.88
N PHE A 249 -16.72 -22.37 -1.77
CA PHE A 249 -15.51 -22.60 -0.96
C PHE A 249 -15.58 -21.92 0.43
N SER A 250 -16.77 -21.78 1.01
CA SER A 250 -16.97 -21.16 2.32
C SER A 250 -17.10 -22.21 3.45
N PHE A 251 -16.26 -22.14 4.49
CA PHE A 251 -16.31 -23.07 5.64
C PHE A 251 -17.62 -23.05 6.46
N LYS A 252 -18.63 -22.25 6.07
CA LYS A 252 -19.96 -22.23 6.69
C LYS A 252 -20.87 -23.38 6.25
N HIS A 253 -20.34 -24.41 5.60
CA HIS A 253 -21.11 -25.59 5.20
C HIS A 253 -21.77 -26.34 6.36
N ALA A 254 -21.25 -26.20 7.59
CA ALA A 254 -21.67 -27.01 8.74
C ALA A 254 -22.27 -26.23 9.92
N SER A 255 -22.28 -24.88 9.90
CA SER A 255 -22.61 -24.07 11.09
C SER A 255 -23.98 -23.39 11.06
N SER A 256 -24.66 -23.35 9.91
CA SER A 256 -26.05 -22.92 9.82
C SER A 256 -26.95 -24.15 9.99
N GLY A 257 -27.71 -24.20 11.09
CA GLY A 257 -28.72 -25.25 11.35
C GLY A 257 -29.89 -25.27 10.35
N THR A 258 -29.84 -24.44 9.31
CA THR A 258 -30.67 -24.52 8.12
C THR A 258 -29.99 -25.40 7.07
N PRO A 259 -30.68 -26.38 6.46
CA PRO A 259 -30.17 -27.12 5.32
C PRO A 259 -30.15 -26.21 4.09
N GLN A 260 -29.21 -25.26 4.05
CA GLN A 260 -29.01 -24.39 2.91
C GLN A 260 -28.15 -25.14 1.90
N GLN A 261 -28.81 -25.72 0.89
CA GLN A 261 -28.21 -26.63 -0.11
C GLN A 261 -27.68 -25.91 -1.36
N THR A 262 -27.86 -24.59 -1.44
CA THR A 262 -27.57 -23.78 -2.63
C THR A 262 -26.26 -23.00 -2.52
N PHE A 263 -25.37 -23.24 -3.49
CA PHE A 263 -24.04 -22.66 -3.57
C PHE A 263 -23.81 -21.98 -4.91
N TRP A 264 -22.86 -21.05 -4.94
CA TRP A 264 -22.38 -20.48 -6.20
C TRP A 264 -20.86 -20.55 -6.32
N GLN A 265 -20.40 -20.65 -7.56
CA GLN A 265 -19.00 -20.57 -7.93
C GLN A 265 -18.85 -19.59 -9.09
N SER A 266 -17.89 -18.68 -8.99
CA SER A 266 -17.51 -17.79 -10.09
C SER A 266 -16.30 -18.34 -10.85
N SER A 267 -16.29 -18.18 -12.16
CA SER A 267 -15.10 -18.39 -13.00
C SER A 267 -14.85 -17.16 -13.87
N ARG A 268 -13.57 -16.85 -14.11
CA ARG A 268 -13.17 -15.69 -14.92
C ARG A 268 -12.71 -16.15 -16.30
N LYS A 269 -13.26 -15.54 -17.34
CA LYS A 269 -12.92 -15.81 -18.75
C LYS A 269 -12.43 -14.51 -19.41
N PRO A 270 -11.51 -14.57 -20.38
CA PRO A 270 -11.17 -13.39 -21.17
C PRO A 270 -12.42 -12.89 -21.92
N ALA A 271 -12.56 -11.58 -22.07
CA ALA A 271 -13.59 -11.01 -22.93
C ALA A 271 -13.33 -11.41 -24.39
N ASN A 272 -14.38 -11.41 -25.20
CA ASN A 272 -14.26 -11.77 -26.62
C ASN A 272 -13.41 -10.72 -27.35
N ALA A 273 -12.20 -11.12 -27.76
CA ALA A 273 -11.24 -10.26 -28.48
C ALA A 273 -11.56 -10.07 -29.98
N THR A 274 -12.71 -10.55 -30.45
CA THR A 274 -13.10 -10.43 -31.86
C THR A 274 -13.78 -9.08 -32.14
N GLY A 275 -12.99 -8.12 -32.60
CA GLY A 275 -13.41 -6.78 -33.00
C GLY A 275 -12.23 -5.93 -33.49
N PRO A 276 -12.46 -4.76 -34.10
CA PRO A 276 -11.40 -3.84 -34.55
C PRO A 276 -10.60 -3.23 -33.39
N GLU A 277 -11.20 -3.09 -32.20
CA GLU A 277 -10.48 -2.88 -30.93
C GLU A 277 -10.59 -4.15 -30.09
N PRO A 278 -9.49 -4.87 -29.84
CA PRO A 278 -9.51 -6.07 -29.02
C PRO A 278 -9.83 -5.71 -27.57
N ASP A 279 -10.90 -6.28 -27.02
CA ASP A 279 -11.25 -6.12 -25.61
C ASP A 279 -10.33 -6.97 -24.74
N HIS A 280 -9.46 -6.32 -23.97
CA HIS A 280 -8.53 -6.97 -23.05
C HIS A 280 -9.13 -7.21 -21.66
N GLY A 281 -10.41 -6.87 -21.46
CA GLY A 281 -11.12 -7.11 -20.21
C GLY A 281 -11.35 -8.58 -19.92
N THR A 282 -11.91 -8.86 -18.73
CA THR A 282 -12.38 -10.19 -18.37
C THR A 282 -13.85 -10.17 -17.98
N GLU A 283 -14.48 -11.32 -18.14
CA GLU A 283 -15.88 -11.55 -17.82
C GLU A 283 -15.98 -12.58 -16.69
N VAL A 284 -16.94 -12.37 -15.80
CA VAL A 284 -17.23 -13.30 -14.71
C VAL A 284 -18.46 -14.11 -15.05
N MET A 285 -18.30 -15.43 -15.02
CA MET A 285 -19.37 -16.41 -15.19
C MET A 285 -19.73 -16.99 -13.83
N LEU A 286 -21.01 -17.05 -13.52
CA LEU A 286 -21.58 -17.61 -12.30
C LEU A 286 -22.16 -18.99 -12.58
N LYS A 287 -21.76 -19.98 -11.78
CA LYS A 287 -22.32 -21.32 -11.75
C LYS A 287 -23.07 -21.49 -10.44
N LEU A 288 -24.30 -21.98 -10.53
CA LEU A 288 -25.06 -22.38 -9.36
C LEU A 288 -24.87 -23.87 -9.15
N VAL A 289 -24.62 -24.26 -7.91
CA VAL A 289 -24.38 -25.64 -7.50
C VAL A 289 -25.36 -25.95 -6.39
N ASP A 290 -26.07 -27.05 -6.53
CA ASP A 290 -26.90 -27.62 -5.48
C ASP A 290 -26.28 -28.96 -5.07
N LEU A 291 -26.24 -29.24 -3.76
CA LEU A 291 -25.72 -30.51 -3.23
C LEU A 291 -26.59 -31.70 -3.64
N GLU A 292 -27.89 -31.49 -3.84
CA GLU A 292 -28.81 -32.53 -4.31
C GLU A 292 -28.81 -32.67 -5.85
N LEU A 293 -28.05 -31.82 -6.56
CA LEU A 293 -28.00 -31.76 -8.03
C LEU A 293 -29.40 -31.81 -8.65
N SER A 294 -30.38 -31.12 -8.03
CA SER A 294 -31.77 -31.12 -8.48
C SER A 294 -32.05 -29.88 -9.33
N PRO A 295 -31.97 -29.96 -10.68
CA PRO A 295 -32.26 -28.82 -11.57
C PRO A 295 -33.74 -28.39 -11.58
N SER A 296 -34.62 -29.05 -10.81
CA SER A 296 -36.07 -29.02 -10.99
C SER A 296 -36.86 -28.10 -10.04
N GLN A 297 -36.25 -27.42 -9.05
CA GLN A 297 -37.03 -26.64 -8.09
C GLN A 297 -37.22 -25.14 -8.42
N ALA A 298 -36.43 -24.56 -9.33
CA ALA A 298 -36.40 -23.10 -9.51
C ALA A 298 -36.24 -22.63 -10.97
N SER A 299 -37.09 -23.09 -11.89
CA SER A 299 -37.27 -22.39 -13.17
C SER A 299 -37.97 -21.04 -12.92
N ASP A 300 -37.56 -19.97 -13.60
CA ASP A 300 -38.13 -18.61 -13.51
C ASP A 300 -37.76 -17.74 -12.30
N TRP A 301 -36.77 -18.14 -11.51
CA TRP A 301 -36.23 -17.27 -10.47
C TRP A 301 -35.29 -16.21 -11.06
N THR A 302 -35.16 -15.08 -10.37
CA THR A 302 -34.26 -13.99 -10.79
C THR A 302 -33.14 -13.82 -9.78
N LEU A 303 -31.89 -13.87 -10.24
CA LEU A 303 -30.73 -13.57 -9.42
C LEU A 303 -30.49 -12.06 -9.36
N ASP A 304 -30.35 -11.54 -8.13
CA ASP A 304 -29.70 -10.26 -7.84
C ASP A 304 -28.28 -10.54 -7.33
N VAL A 305 -27.30 -9.92 -7.98
CA VAL A 305 -25.87 -10.15 -7.74
C VAL A 305 -25.22 -8.83 -7.36
N GLU A 306 -24.74 -8.74 -6.13
CA GLU A 306 -23.95 -7.61 -5.64
C GLU A 306 -22.48 -7.84 -5.97
N THR A 307 -21.85 -6.85 -6.57
CA THR A 307 -20.48 -6.95 -7.07
C THR A 307 -19.65 -5.73 -6.71
N THR A 308 -18.35 -5.95 -6.49
CA THR A 308 -17.36 -4.90 -6.59
C THR A 308 -16.91 -4.82 -8.05
N CYS A 309 -16.93 -3.62 -8.62
CA CYS A 309 -16.53 -3.37 -10.01
C CYS A 309 -15.41 -2.35 -10.11
N MET A 310 -14.73 -2.36 -11.25
CA MET A 310 -13.78 -1.34 -11.70
C MET A 310 -14.14 -0.84 -13.11
N ASN A 311 -13.64 0.33 -13.48
CA ASN A 311 -13.90 1.00 -14.76
C ASN A 311 -12.97 0.56 -15.90
N ARG A 312 -12.58 -0.73 -15.98
CA ARG A 312 -11.65 -1.26 -17.00
C ARG A 312 -10.48 -0.29 -17.25
N ASP A 313 -10.13 -0.06 -18.52
CA ASP A 313 -9.00 0.79 -18.93
C ASP A 313 -9.38 2.28 -19.03
N LEU A 314 -10.58 2.69 -18.61
CA LEU A 314 -11.03 4.08 -18.69
C LEU A 314 -10.25 5.04 -17.77
N PRO A 315 -9.90 4.71 -16.51
CA PRO A 315 -9.12 5.60 -15.65
C PRO A 315 -7.83 6.08 -16.29
N HIS A 316 -7.10 5.19 -16.96
CA HIS A 316 -5.84 5.51 -17.64
C HIS A 316 -6.00 6.47 -18.82
N ARG A 317 -7.19 6.54 -19.42
CA ARG A 317 -7.51 7.45 -20.53
C ARG A 317 -7.94 8.84 -20.04
N LEU A 318 -8.08 9.06 -18.74
CA LEU A 318 -8.42 10.36 -18.19
C LEU A 318 -7.26 11.34 -18.40
N PRO A 319 -7.52 12.59 -18.81
CA PRO A 319 -6.46 13.58 -18.94
C PRO A 319 -5.85 13.87 -17.56
N PHE A 320 -4.54 14.04 -17.51
CA PHE A 320 -3.82 14.41 -16.29
C PHE A 320 -3.12 15.77 -16.49
N GLY A 321 -3.20 16.63 -15.49
CA GLY A 321 -2.69 17.99 -15.55
C GLY A 321 -3.70 19.04 -16.06
N GLY A 322 -3.37 20.32 -15.86
CA GLY A 322 -4.13 21.46 -16.40
C GLY A 322 -5.54 21.66 -15.80
N GLY A 323 -5.85 21.09 -14.63
CA GLY A 323 -7.13 21.27 -13.94
C GLY A 323 -8.34 20.61 -14.63
N GLN A 324 -8.12 19.76 -15.64
CA GLN A 324 -9.18 19.17 -16.48
C GLN A 324 -9.87 17.95 -15.84
N SER A 325 -9.16 17.20 -15.01
CA SER A 325 -9.71 16.05 -14.27
C SER A 325 -9.92 16.44 -12.82
N ARG A 326 -11.14 16.86 -12.49
CA ARG A 326 -11.56 17.14 -11.11
C ARG A 326 -12.29 15.95 -10.54
N LEU A 327 -11.90 15.53 -9.35
CA LEU A 327 -12.65 14.58 -8.56
C LEU A 327 -13.74 15.33 -7.79
N GLN A 328 -14.89 14.70 -7.63
CA GLN A 328 -15.98 15.22 -6.82
C GLN A 328 -16.25 14.23 -5.69
N ALA A 329 -16.23 14.71 -4.45
CA ALA A 329 -16.67 13.92 -3.31
C ALA A 329 -18.15 13.54 -3.49
N LEU A 330 -18.49 12.29 -3.19
CA LEU A 330 -19.89 11.85 -3.18
C LEU A 330 -20.62 12.33 -1.91
N GLY A 331 -19.88 12.72 -0.88
CA GLY A 331 -20.39 13.26 0.39
C GLY A 331 -20.53 14.78 0.41
N GLY A 332 -21.11 15.30 1.50
CA GLY A 332 -21.24 16.74 1.78
C GLY A 332 -20.10 17.29 2.64
N GLU A 333 -18.92 16.70 2.57
CA GLU A 333 -17.75 17.17 3.34
C GLU A 333 -17.32 18.56 2.87
N PRO A 334 -16.82 19.42 3.78
CA PRO A 334 -16.37 20.78 3.44
C PRO A 334 -15.01 20.75 2.74
N ILE A 335 -14.98 20.26 1.50
CA ILE A 335 -13.79 20.16 0.65
C ILE A 335 -13.96 21.12 -0.54
N GLU A 336 -12.99 22.01 -0.74
CA GLU A 336 -13.03 22.99 -1.84
C GLU A 336 -12.77 22.32 -3.20
N SER A 337 -11.70 21.52 -3.29
CA SER A 337 -11.32 20.81 -4.51
C SER A 337 -10.62 19.49 -4.19
N ILE A 338 -10.67 18.56 -5.16
CA ILE A 338 -9.93 17.29 -5.10
C ILE A 338 -9.19 17.13 -6.42
N GLU A 339 -7.87 16.97 -6.33
CA GLU A 339 -6.96 16.92 -7.47
C GLU A 339 -6.13 15.63 -7.48
N TYR A 340 -5.77 15.20 -8.68
CA TYR A 340 -4.81 14.11 -8.85
C TYR A 340 -3.39 14.63 -8.68
N LEU A 341 -2.62 14.02 -7.77
CA LEU A 341 -1.19 14.31 -7.64
C LEU A 341 -0.33 13.48 -8.58
N THR A 342 -0.79 12.28 -8.92
CA THR A 342 -0.16 11.36 -9.86
C THR A 342 -1.15 10.96 -10.95
N PRO A 343 -0.69 10.63 -12.17
CA PRO A 343 -1.58 10.15 -13.22
C PRO A 343 -2.21 8.80 -12.83
N PRO A 344 -3.48 8.55 -13.20
CA PRO A 344 -4.09 7.23 -13.01
C PRO A 344 -3.30 6.13 -13.73
N THR A 345 -3.02 5.05 -13.01
CA THR A 345 -2.27 3.91 -13.53
C THR A 345 -3.12 3.09 -14.53
N PRO A 346 -2.48 2.36 -15.46
CA PRO A 346 -3.19 1.39 -16.30
C PRO A 346 -3.73 0.22 -15.46
N THR A 347 -4.75 -0.46 -16.00
CA THR A 347 -5.32 -1.64 -15.33
C THR A 347 -4.46 -2.86 -15.61
N TYR A 348 -3.80 -3.39 -14.57
CA TYR A 348 -3.05 -4.64 -14.66
C TYR A 348 -3.95 -5.83 -14.38
N ARG A 349 -4.00 -6.78 -15.32
CA ARG A 349 -4.80 -8.00 -15.21
C ARG A 349 -3.86 -9.20 -15.07
N PRO A 350 -4.01 -10.05 -14.03
CA PRO A 350 -3.15 -11.20 -13.87
C PRO A 350 -3.37 -12.21 -15.02
N PRO A 351 -2.34 -12.98 -15.40
CA PRO A 351 -2.48 -13.97 -16.45
C PRO A 351 -3.46 -15.08 -16.04
N LEU A 352 -4.39 -15.41 -16.94
CA LEU A 352 -5.38 -16.47 -16.72
C LEU A 352 -4.80 -17.86 -17.07
N ARG A 353 -5.46 -18.92 -16.56
CA ARG A 353 -5.15 -20.34 -16.84
C ARG A 353 -3.71 -20.74 -16.47
N HIS A 354 -2.87 -21.08 -17.45
CA HIS A 354 -1.54 -21.64 -17.22
C HIS A 354 -0.62 -20.72 -16.43
N GLY A 355 -0.71 -19.40 -16.65
CA GLY A 355 0.06 -18.43 -15.87
C GLY A 355 -0.34 -18.43 -14.39
N ALA A 356 -1.63 -18.49 -14.08
CA ALA A 356 -2.13 -18.59 -12.71
C ALA A 356 -1.70 -19.91 -12.03
N MET A 357 -1.70 -21.03 -12.76
CA MET A 357 -1.23 -22.32 -12.24
C MET A 357 0.26 -22.28 -11.88
N TRP A 358 1.11 -21.70 -12.74
CA TRP A 358 2.53 -21.56 -12.44
C TRP A 358 2.78 -20.66 -11.22
N ARG A 359 2.09 -19.53 -11.10
CA ARG A 359 2.18 -18.68 -9.89
C ARG A 359 1.82 -19.47 -8.63
N MET A 360 0.78 -20.30 -8.71
CA MET A 360 0.35 -21.14 -7.59
C MET A 360 1.35 -22.26 -7.25
N VAL A 361 1.95 -22.90 -8.27
CA VAL A 361 3.01 -23.92 -8.09
C VAL A 361 4.25 -23.31 -7.47
N SER A 362 4.70 -22.15 -7.96
CA SER A 362 5.81 -21.41 -7.36
C SER A 362 5.47 -21.07 -5.90
N GLN A 363 4.29 -20.52 -5.61
CA GLN A 363 3.87 -20.22 -4.22
C GLN A 363 3.91 -21.43 -3.27
N LEU A 364 3.39 -22.58 -3.71
CA LEU A 364 3.37 -23.80 -2.88
C LEU A 364 4.76 -24.40 -2.68
N SER A 365 5.61 -24.34 -3.71
CA SER A 365 7.00 -24.81 -3.65
C SER A 365 7.86 -23.92 -2.77
N LEU A 366 7.63 -22.60 -2.82
CA LEU A 366 8.40 -21.60 -2.10
C LEU A 366 8.14 -21.61 -0.59
N ASN A 367 6.91 -21.95 -0.15
CA ASN A 367 6.61 -22.18 1.27
C ASN A 367 7.46 -23.29 1.93
N HIS A 368 8.10 -24.15 1.13
CA HIS A 368 8.94 -25.26 1.60
C HIS A 368 10.44 -25.06 1.34
N LEU A 369 10.83 -24.05 0.56
CA LEU A 369 12.23 -23.71 0.32
C LEU A 369 12.74 -22.89 1.50
N SER A 370 13.38 -23.61 2.42
CA SER A 370 14.22 -22.99 3.44
C SER A 370 15.23 -22.08 2.73
N LEU A 371 15.27 -20.79 3.06
CA LEU A 371 16.32 -19.84 2.65
C LEU A 371 17.72 -20.21 3.20
N HIS A 372 17.94 -21.49 3.50
CA HIS A 372 19.12 -22.07 4.12
C HIS A 372 20.16 -22.54 3.10
N ASP A 373 19.80 -22.71 1.82
CA ASP A 373 20.79 -23.02 0.79
C ASP A 373 21.52 -21.74 0.34
N TYR A 374 22.74 -21.61 0.87
CA TYR A 374 23.63 -20.46 0.72
C TYR A 374 23.99 -20.09 -0.73
N GLU A 375 23.84 -21.01 -1.69
CA GLU A 375 24.25 -20.78 -3.08
C GLU A 375 23.10 -20.35 -4.00
N GLN A 376 21.83 -20.62 -3.65
CA GLN A 376 20.67 -20.36 -4.52
C GLN A 376 19.65 -19.39 -3.92
N GLY A 377 19.91 -18.84 -2.73
CA GLY A 377 18.97 -17.95 -2.04
C GLY A 377 18.54 -16.73 -2.85
N ALA A 378 19.46 -16.15 -3.64
CA ALA A 378 19.15 -15.01 -4.51
C ALA A 378 18.23 -15.39 -5.68
N ASP A 379 18.47 -16.53 -6.33
CA ASP A 379 17.61 -17.04 -7.41
C ASP A 379 16.18 -17.29 -6.92
N VAL A 380 16.03 -17.92 -5.75
CA VAL A 380 14.73 -18.19 -5.14
C VAL A 380 13.99 -16.89 -4.84
N LEU A 381 14.67 -15.90 -4.27
CA LEU A 381 14.04 -14.61 -3.98
C LEU A 381 13.64 -13.88 -5.27
N ARG A 382 14.47 -13.92 -6.32
CA ARG A 382 14.13 -13.35 -7.64
C ARG A 382 12.92 -14.03 -8.25
N GLU A 383 12.80 -15.36 -8.14
CA GLU A 383 11.62 -16.09 -8.63
C GLU A 383 10.35 -15.68 -7.87
N ILE A 384 10.42 -15.58 -6.52
CA ILE A 384 9.31 -15.07 -5.70
C ILE A 384 8.86 -13.70 -6.20
N LEU A 385 9.80 -12.77 -6.38
CA LEU A 385 9.48 -11.39 -6.79
C LEU A 385 8.90 -11.34 -8.20
N THR A 386 9.44 -12.13 -9.14
CA THR A 386 8.94 -12.22 -10.52
C THR A 386 7.49 -12.71 -10.57
N VAL A 387 7.06 -13.58 -9.64
CA VAL A 387 5.67 -14.03 -9.53
C VAL A 387 4.72 -12.90 -9.13
N TYR A 388 5.20 -11.84 -8.46
CA TYR A 388 4.39 -10.70 -8.01
C TYR A 388 4.53 -9.45 -8.87
N ASP A 389 5.52 -9.41 -9.77
CA ASP A 389 5.62 -8.41 -10.81
C ASP A 389 4.48 -8.58 -11.83
N ALA A 390 3.47 -7.71 -11.72
CA ALA A 390 2.34 -7.65 -12.65
C ALA A 390 2.59 -6.75 -13.85
N THR A 391 3.63 -5.89 -13.80
CA THR A 391 3.93 -4.93 -14.86
C THR A 391 4.79 -5.57 -15.95
N HIS A 392 5.65 -6.52 -15.56
CA HIS A 392 6.66 -7.13 -16.42
C HIS A 392 7.56 -6.10 -17.12
N SER A 393 7.76 -4.94 -16.50
CA SER A 393 8.55 -3.84 -17.03
C SER A 393 10.06 -4.13 -16.98
N GLU A 394 10.84 -3.49 -17.85
CA GLU A 394 12.29 -3.67 -17.85
C GLU A 394 12.93 -3.10 -16.58
N GLU A 395 12.38 -2.02 -16.04
CA GLU A 395 12.80 -1.40 -14.78
C GLU A 395 12.60 -2.35 -13.60
N THR A 396 11.43 -3.00 -13.54
CA THR A 396 11.12 -3.98 -12.48
C THR A 396 12.02 -5.22 -12.58
N ARG A 397 12.26 -5.72 -13.80
CA ARG A 397 13.19 -6.84 -14.01
C ARG A 397 14.61 -6.47 -13.62
N SER A 398 15.09 -5.30 -14.04
CA SER A 398 16.40 -4.79 -13.65
C SER A 398 16.52 -4.74 -12.12
N MET A 399 15.50 -4.21 -11.43
CA MET A 399 15.46 -4.15 -9.96
C MET A 399 15.56 -5.54 -9.32
N ILE A 400 14.80 -6.51 -9.81
CA ILE A 400 14.83 -7.90 -9.32
C ILE A 400 16.20 -8.54 -9.56
N ASP A 401 16.76 -8.37 -10.76
CA ASP A 401 18.11 -8.84 -11.13
C ASP A 401 19.21 -8.14 -10.32
N GLY A 402 18.93 -6.96 -9.77
CA GLY A 402 19.82 -6.20 -8.89
C GLY A 402 20.05 -6.86 -7.52
N ILE A 403 19.29 -7.89 -7.15
CA ILE A 403 19.59 -8.71 -5.97
C ILE A 403 20.73 -9.65 -6.36
N THR A 404 21.94 -9.38 -5.85
CA THR A 404 23.14 -10.15 -6.23
C THR A 404 23.34 -11.39 -5.38
N SER A 405 23.08 -11.26 -4.07
CA SER A 405 23.36 -12.28 -3.07
C SER A 405 22.34 -12.22 -1.94
N VAL A 406 21.98 -13.38 -1.40
CA VAL A 406 21.14 -13.51 -0.21
C VAL A 406 21.78 -14.54 0.69
N SER A 407 22.17 -14.14 1.90
CA SER A 407 22.72 -15.04 2.90
C SER A 407 21.87 -15.02 4.17
N THR A 408 21.78 -16.16 4.86
CA THR A 408 21.00 -16.26 6.08
C THR A 408 21.82 -16.83 7.23
N ARG A 409 21.64 -16.25 8.42
CA ARG A 409 22.22 -16.77 9.66
C ARG A 409 21.19 -16.84 10.77
N ARG A 410 21.25 -17.92 11.56
CA ARG A 410 20.38 -18.09 12.72
C ARG A 410 20.85 -17.19 13.85
N ILE A 411 19.92 -16.44 14.42
CA ILE A 411 20.17 -15.56 15.56
C ILE A 411 19.19 -15.87 16.69
N VAL A 412 19.55 -15.47 17.91
CA VAL A 412 18.66 -15.54 19.07
C VAL A 412 18.45 -14.13 19.58
N GLY A 413 17.20 -13.74 19.70
CA GLY A 413 16.79 -12.42 20.17
C GLY A 413 15.95 -12.56 21.42
N ARG A 414 15.93 -11.52 22.24
CA ARG A 414 14.95 -11.39 23.32
C ARG A 414 13.70 -10.77 22.71
N SER A 415 12.56 -11.41 22.93
CA SER A 415 11.28 -10.77 22.64
C SER A 415 10.86 -9.97 23.86
N ASN A 416 10.60 -8.67 23.69
CA ASN A 416 10.00 -7.82 24.72
C ASN A 416 8.46 -7.99 24.80
N SER A 417 7.88 -8.96 24.08
CA SER A 417 6.44 -9.21 24.07
C SER A 417 5.96 -9.94 25.35
N GLY A 418 5.81 -9.22 26.46
CA GLY A 418 5.12 -9.67 27.68
C GLY A 418 5.91 -9.58 29.00
N VAL A 419 5.24 -9.96 30.11
CA VAL A 419 5.70 -9.87 31.53
C VAL A 419 6.91 -10.77 31.86
N SER A 420 7.33 -11.64 30.94
CA SER A 420 8.58 -12.40 31.02
C SER A 420 9.20 -12.49 29.63
N GLY A 421 10.32 -11.80 29.43
CA GLY A 421 11.05 -11.80 28.17
C GLY A 421 11.54 -13.20 27.82
N GLY A 422 10.98 -13.79 26.76
CA GLY A 422 11.40 -15.07 26.21
C GLY A 422 12.55 -14.92 25.22
N LEU A 423 13.41 -15.93 25.14
CA LEU A 423 14.37 -16.06 24.04
C LEU A 423 13.64 -16.65 22.83
N CYS A 424 13.61 -15.90 21.73
CA CYS A 424 13.05 -16.35 20.47
C CYS A 424 14.19 -16.66 19.49
N ARG A 425 13.99 -17.65 18.64
CA ARG A 425 14.89 -17.94 17.52
C ARG A 425 14.47 -17.06 16.34
N GLY A 426 15.45 -16.48 15.66
CA GLY A 426 15.21 -15.67 14.49
C GLY A 426 16.20 -15.96 13.37
N LEU A 427 15.90 -15.38 12.21
CA LEU A 427 16.73 -15.46 11.02
C LEU A 427 17.18 -14.04 10.66
N GLU A 428 18.50 -13.82 10.66
CA GLU A 428 19.05 -12.64 10.00
C GLU A 428 19.25 -12.97 8.52
N VAL A 429 18.67 -12.14 7.66
CA VAL A 429 18.79 -12.23 6.20
C VAL A 429 19.62 -11.04 5.76
N THR A 430 20.76 -11.30 5.14
CA THR A 430 21.59 -10.26 4.53
C THR A 430 21.37 -10.31 3.03
N VAL A 431 21.04 -9.16 2.43
CA VAL A 431 20.77 -9.03 1.00
C VAL A 431 21.70 -7.99 0.41
N ASP A 432 22.48 -8.41 -0.58
CA ASP A 432 23.40 -7.57 -1.32
C ASP A 432 22.74 -7.05 -2.61
N PHE A 433 22.67 -5.72 -2.73
CA PHE A 433 22.09 -5.05 -3.89
C PHE A 433 23.16 -4.43 -4.79
N ASP A 434 22.96 -4.55 -6.10
CA ASP A 434 23.68 -3.76 -7.11
C ASP A 434 22.93 -2.46 -7.39
N GLU A 435 23.44 -1.35 -6.85
CA GLU A 435 22.79 -0.04 -6.91
C GLU A 435 22.60 0.49 -8.34
N GLU A 436 23.39 0.01 -9.33
CA GLU A 436 23.24 0.38 -10.74
C GLU A 436 21.96 -0.16 -11.38
N ARG A 437 21.39 -1.21 -10.81
CA ARG A 437 20.18 -1.86 -11.33
C ARG A 437 18.90 -1.21 -10.85
N PHE A 438 19.00 -0.25 -9.94
CA PHE A 438 17.90 0.47 -9.29
C PHE A 438 17.73 1.90 -9.83
N VAL A 439 18.15 2.19 -11.05
CA VAL A 439 17.95 3.53 -11.64
C VAL A 439 16.44 3.84 -11.71
N GLY A 440 16.04 4.97 -11.13
CA GLY A 440 14.63 5.38 -11.06
C GLY A 440 13.78 4.65 -10.01
N SER A 441 14.37 3.79 -9.19
CA SER A 441 13.69 3.09 -8.08
C SER A 441 14.56 3.10 -6.82
N GLY A 442 14.02 3.47 -5.66
CA GLY A 442 14.85 3.54 -4.45
C GLY A 442 15.28 2.17 -3.92
N VAL A 443 16.59 1.85 -3.91
CA VAL A 443 17.13 0.63 -3.25
C VAL A 443 16.65 0.55 -1.80
N PHE A 444 16.70 1.68 -1.09
CA PHE A 444 16.27 1.76 0.30
C PHE A 444 14.78 1.43 0.48
N LEU A 445 13.91 1.99 -0.36
CA LEU A 445 12.48 1.73 -0.31
C LEU A 445 12.19 0.25 -0.63
N PHE A 446 12.85 -0.30 -1.64
CA PHE A 446 12.74 -1.72 -1.98
C PHE A 446 13.18 -2.62 -0.83
N ALA A 447 14.32 -2.33 -0.20
CA ALA A 447 14.81 -3.05 0.96
C ALA A 447 13.84 -2.94 2.15
N ALA A 448 13.20 -1.78 2.36
CA ALA A 448 12.17 -1.62 3.39
C ALA A 448 10.93 -2.49 3.10
N VAL A 449 10.49 -2.59 1.84
CA VAL A 449 9.42 -3.51 1.43
C VAL A 449 9.81 -4.97 1.67
N LEU A 450 11.04 -5.34 1.31
CA LEU A 450 11.55 -6.69 1.51
C LEU A 450 11.65 -7.05 3.00
N GLU A 451 12.05 -6.12 3.86
CA GLU A 451 12.08 -6.32 5.31
C GLU A 451 10.69 -6.69 5.85
N ARG A 452 9.65 -5.96 5.43
CA ARG A 452 8.27 -6.20 5.87
C ARG A 452 7.75 -7.53 5.33
N PHE A 453 8.07 -7.84 4.08
CA PHE A 453 7.76 -9.13 3.46
C PHE A 453 8.37 -10.30 4.26
N LEU A 454 9.67 -10.24 4.57
CA LEU A 454 10.38 -11.28 5.32
C LEU A 454 9.87 -11.42 6.77
N GLY A 455 9.49 -10.31 7.41
CA GLY A 455 8.85 -10.32 8.73
C GLY A 455 7.54 -11.06 8.75
N LEU A 456 6.70 -10.85 7.74
CA LEU A 456 5.44 -11.57 7.56
C LEU A 456 5.68 -13.04 7.17
N TYR A 457 6.73 -13.33 6.41
CA TYR A 457 7.02 -14.68 5.90
C TYR A 457 7.56 -15.62 6.99
N CYS A 458 8.00 -15.09 8.13
CA CYS A 458 8.51 -15.87 9.24
C CYS A 458 7.44 -16.74 9.90
N SER A 459 7.88 -17.90 10.40
CA SER A 459 7.00 -18.83 11.11
C SER A 459 6.57 -18.29 12.47
N ILE A 460 5.44 -18.80 12.98
CA ILE A 460 4.91 -18.46 14.30
C ILE A 460 5.99 -18.70 15.36
N ASN A 461 6.20 -17.73 16.26
CA ASN A 461 7.25 -17.70 17.29
C ASN A 461 8.70 -17.56 16.79
N SER A 462 8.88 -17.08 15.56
CA SER A 462 10.18 -16.65 15.03
C SER A 462 10.16 -15.17 14.65
N PHE A 463 11.35 -14.61 14.41
CA PHE A 463 11.50 -13.25 13.91
C PHE A 463 12.51 -13.19 12.76
N SER A 464 12.33 -12.24 11.85
CA SER A 464 13.35 -11.89 10.84
C SER A 464 14.12 -10.65 11.27
N LYS A 465 15.32 -10.51 10.73
CA LYS A 465 16.07 -9.26 10.73
C LYS A 465 16.69 -9.08 9.35
N LEU A 466 16.36 -7.99 8.66
CA LEU A 466 16.99 -7.68 7.37
C LEU A 466 18.24 -6.81 7.59
N VAL A 467 19.32 -7.17 6.91
CA VAL A 467 20.50 -6.34 6.72
C VAL A 467 20.67 -6.12 5.23
N ALA A 468 20.57 -4.86 4.77
CA ALA A 468 20.83 -4.51 3.39
C ALA A 468 22.24 -3.96 3.23
N THR A 469 22.93 -4.41 2.18
CA THR A 469 24.28 -4.01 1.80
C THR A 469 24.28 -3.66 0.31
N THR A 470 25.17 -2.77 -0.11
CA THR A 470 25.31 -2.42 -1.54
C THR A 470 26.77 -2.58 -1.98
N ASN A 471 26.99 -2.84 -3.26
CA ASN A 471 28.32 -2.97 -3.85
C ASN A 471 29.11 -1.64 -3.90
N LYS A 472 28.41 -0.50 -3.97
CA LYS A 472 29.01 0.84 -4.14
C LYS A 472 29.34 1.57 -2.85
N ARG A 473 28.67 1.23 -1.74
CA ARG A 473 28.80 1.95 -0.47
C ARG A 473 29.58 1.09 0.51
N GLU A 474 30.59 1.66 1.17
CA GLU A 474 31.30 0.94 2.22
C GLU A 474 30.38 0.76 3.44
N GLY A 475 30.15 -0.50 3.82
CA GLY A 475 29.38 -0.86 5.01
C GLY A 475 27.94 -1.27 4.72
N VAL A 476 27.13 -1.23 5.78
CA VAL A 476 25.72 -1.65 5.75
C VAL A 476 24.86 -0.46 5.35
N LEU A 477 24.00 -0.62 4.34
CA LEU A 477 23.03 0.41 3.95
C LEU A 477 22.06 0.69 5.10
N LYS A 478 21.45 -0.37 5.63
CA LYS A 478 20.64 -0.35 6.85
C LYS A 478 20.51 -1.75 7.44
N ALA A 479 20.53 -1.83 8.77
CA ALA A 479 20.11 -3.00 9.52
C ALA A 479 18.81 -2.65 10.25
N TRP A 480 17.71 -3.30 9.87
CA TRP A 480 16.41 -3.08 10.51
C TRP A 480 16.34 -3.80 11.87
N PRO A 481 15.47 -3.32 12.79
CA PRO A 481 15.20 -4.04 14.03
C PRO A 481 14.56 -5.41 13.74
N PRO A 482 14.73 -6.38 14.65
CA PRO A 482 14.03 -7.66 14.58
C PRO A 482 12.51 -7.50 14.48
N ARG A 483 11.88 -8.19 13.52
CA ARG A 483 10.42 -8.17 13.28
C ARG A 483 9.80 -9.55 13.39
N ALA A 484 8.69 -9.66 14.11
CA ALA A 484 7.85 -10.85 14.17
C ALA A 484 6.47 -10.53 13.56
N GLY A 485 6.23 -10.98 12.33
CA GLY A 485 5.01 -10.63 11.59
C GLY A 485 5.00 -9.14 11.25
N ASP A 486 4.02 -8.41 11.79
CA ASP A 486 3.85 -6.96 11.61
C ASP A 486 4.57 -6.14 12.70
N LYS A 487 4.99 -6.75 13.82
CA LYS A 487 5.52 -6.04 14.98
C LYS A 487 7.05 -6.06 15.07
N GLU A 488 7.62 -4.90 15.39
CA GLU A 488 9.01 -4.76 15.82
C GLU A 488 9.16 -5.28 17.26
N LEU A 489 10.23 -6.01 17.56
CA LEU A 489 10.42 -6.70 18.84
C LEU A 489 11.20 -5.90 19.89
N LEU A 490 11.78 -4.76 19.54
CA LEU A 490 12.66 -3.98 20.41
C LEU A 490 11.92 -2.84 21.11
#